data_AF-A0AAW8E6D8-F1
#
_entry.id   AF-A0AAW8E6D8-F1
#
_cell.length_a   1.000
_cell.length_b   1.000
_cell.length_c   1.000
_cell.angle_alpha   90.00
_cell.angle_beta   90.00
_cell.angle_gamma   90.00
#
_symmetry.space_group_name_H-M   'P 1'
#
loop_
_entity.id
_entity.type
_entity.pdbx_description
1 polymer ?
#
loop_
_entity_poly.entity_id
_entity_poly.type
_entity_poly.pdbx_seq_one_letter_code
_entity_poly.pdbx_strand_id
1 'polypeptide(L)' 'MRQDKLTTKFQEALSDAQSLALGSDNAYIEPAHLLVAMLRQDDGPRALLERAGVNVPGLLQAA' A
#
# COMPACT_ATOMS: atom_id res chain seq x y z
N MET A 1 16.59 -5.47 -1.75
CA MET A 1 16.55 -3.98 -1.70
C MET A 1 17.26 -3.50 -0.44
N ARG A 2 17.78 -2.26 -0.44
CA ARG A 2 18.28 -1.57 0.77
C ARG A 2 17.11 -0.91 1.50
N GLN A 3 16.40 -1.67 2.33
CA GLN A 3 15.20 -1.19 3.04
C GLN A 3 15.49 -0.01 3.97
N ASP A 4 16.68 0.01 4.57
CA ASP A 4 17.18 1.06 5.44
C ASP A 4 17.32 2.44 4.75
N LYS A 5 17.24 2.49 3.41
CA LYS A 5 17.26 3.73 2.62
C LYS A 5 15.86 4.25 2.26
N LEU A 6 14.80 3.55 2.64
CA LEU A 6 13.43 3.96 2.44
C LEU A 6 12.96 4.78 3.64
N THR A 7 11.93 5.61 3.47
CA THR A 7 11.33 6.32 4.60
C THR A 7 10.69 5.34 5.58
N THR A 8 10.64 5.68 6.87
CA THR A 8 10.03 4.82 7.89
C THR A 8 8.59 4.43 7.54
N LYS A 9 7.78 5.40 7.06
CA LYS A 9 6.41 5.13 6.62
C LYS A 9 6.31 4.14 5.47
N PHE A 10 7.24 4.18 4.52
CA PHE A 10 7.26 3.22 3.42
C PHE A 10 7.75 1.84 3.85
N GLN A 11 8.66 1.76 4.83
CA GLN A 11 9.05 0.50 5.44
C GLN A 11 7.86 -0.16 6.18
N GLU A 12 7.08 0.63 6.92
CA GLU A 12 5.81 0.19 7.52
C GLU A 12 4.85 -0.34 6.44
N ALA A 13 4.64 0.41 5.35
CA ALA A 13 3.76 0.00 4.26
C ALA A 13 4.23 -1.29 3.58
N LEU A 14 5.53 -1.50 3.43
CA LEU A 14 6.08 -2.76 2.90
C LEU A 14 5.81 -3.95 3.82
N SER A 15 5.89 -3.74 5.14
CA SER A 15 5.55 -4.77 6.13
C SER A 15 4.06 -5.13 6.09
N ASP A 16 3.19 -4.13 6.00
CA ASP A 16 1.75 -4.33 5.88
C ASP A 16 1.39 -5.02 4.56
N ALA A 17 2.06 -4.66 3.46
CA ALA A 17 1.88 -5.28 2.15
C ALA A 17 2.24 -6.77 2.14
N GLN A 18 3.28 -7.17 2.89
CA GLN A 18 3.62 -8.58 3.09
C GLN A 18 2.47 -9.33 3.77
N SER A 19 1.87 -8.74 4.80
CA SER A 19 0.75 -9.33 5.51
C SER A 19 -0.48 -9.49 4.60
N LEU A 20 -0.74 -8.52 3.72
CA LEU A 20 -1.81 -8.60 2.71
C LEU A 20 -1.57 -9.72 1.69
N ALA A 21 -0.34 -9.85 1.19
CA ALA A 21 0.02 -10.91 0.24
C ALA A 21 -0.16 -12.29 0.87
N LEU A 22 0.37 -12.49 2.09
CA LEU A 22 0.23 -13.74 2.83
C LEU A 22 -1.23 -14.07 3.16
N GLY A 23 -2.02 -13.07 3.56
CA GLY A 23 -3.45 -13.25 3.83
C GLY A 23 -4.29 -13.58 2.60
N SER A 24 -3.74 -13.37 1.40
CA SER A 24 -4.37 -13.67 0.11
C SER A 24 -3.72 -14.85 -0.61
N ASP A 25 -2.90 -15.65 0.10
CA ASP A 25 -2.14 -16.79 -0.43
C ASP A 25 -1.24 -16.45 -1.64
N ASN A 26 -0.82 -15.19 -1.75
CA ASN A 26 0.07 -14.70 -2.79
C ASN A 26 1.53 -14.91 -2.36
N ALA A 27 2.29 -15.69 -3.14
CA ALA A 27 3.69 -16.00 -2.86
C ALA A 27 4.63 -14.78 -2.92
N TYR A 28 4.18 -13.70 -3.57
CA TYR A 28 4.95 -12.48 -3.76
C TYR A 28 4.13 -11.25 -3.35
N ILE A 29 4.85 -10.22 -2.88
CA ILE A 29 4.28 -8.89 -2.76
C ILE A 29 4.11 -8.35 -4.18
N GLU A 30 2.90 -7.88 -4.46
CA GLU A 30 2.52 -7.28 -5.73
C GLU A 30 2.28 -5.79 -5.50
N PRO A 31 2.42 -4.93 -6.53
CA PRO A 31 2.20 -3.50 -6.40
C PRO A 31 0.83 -3.15 -5.79
N ALA A 32 -0.19 -3.97 -6.04
CA ALA A 32 -1.53 -3.79 -5.45
C ALA A 32 -1.51 -3.88 -3.92
N HIS A 33 -0.81 -4.86 -3.33
CA HIS A 33 -0.70 -4.99 -1.89
C HIS A 33 -0.03 -3.76 -1.26
N LEU A 34 1.04 -3.26 -1.89
CA LEU A 34 1.75 -2.07 -1.43
C LEU A 34 0.88 -0.82 -1.55
N LEU A 35 0.17 -0.66 -2.66
CA LEU A 35 -0.74 0.47 -2.86
C LEU A 35 -1.83 0.50 -1.78
N VAL A 36 -2.44 -0.65 -1.49
CA VAL A 36 -3.48 -0.77 -0.46
C VAL A 36 -2.92 -0.46 0.93
N ALA A 37 -1.75 -1.01 1.26
CA ALA A 37 -1.06 -0.69 2.52
C ALA A 37 -0.80 0.82 2.66
N MET A 38 -0.26 1.46 1.62
CA MET A 38 -0.02 2.90 1.61
C MET A 38 -1.33 3.72 1.74
N LEU A 39 -2.43 3.29 1.10
CA LEU A 39 -3.72 3.99 1.17
C LEU A 39 -4.45 3.84 2.50
N ARG A 40 -4.10 2.83 3.30
CA ARG A 40 -4.61 2.61 4.66
C ARG A 40 -3.86 3.42 5.71
N GLN A 41 -2.69 3.98 5.39
CA GLN A 41 -1.96 4.88 6.29
C GLN A 41 -2.62 6.27 6.32
N ASP A 42 -2.73 6.87 7.51
CA ASP A 42 -3.33 8.20 7.70
C ASP A 42 -2.58 9.29 6.90
N ASP A 43 -1.25 9.30 6.97
CA ASP A 43 -0.37 10.21 6.21
C ASP A 43 0.03 9.66 4.82
N GLY A 44 -0.73 8.68 4.31
CA GLY A 44 -0.47 8.02 3.04
C GLY A 44 -0.78 8.90 1.81
N PRO A 45 -0.52 8.39 0.60
CA PRO A 45 -0.75 9.14 -0.65
C PRO A 45 -2.24 9.30 -1.01
N ARG A 46 -3.18 8.96 -0.11
CA ARG A 46 -4.63 9.02 -0.35
C ARG A 46 -5.07 10.40 -0.87
N ALA A 47 -4.71 11.46 -0.15
CA ALA A 47 -5.09 12.83 -0.53
C ALA A 47 -4.54 13.25 -1.90
N LEU A 48 -3.36 12.74 -2.27
CA LEU A 48 -2.77 13.00 -3.59
C LEU A 48 -3.58 12.31 -4.70
N LEU A 49 -3.96 11.04 -4.50
CA LEU A 49 -4.77 10.29 -5.46
C LEU A 49 -6.18 10.88 -5.60
N GLU A 50 -6.80 11.28 -4.49
CA GLU A 50 -8.10 11.97 -4.52
C GLU A 50 -8.03 13.27 -5.32
N ARG A 51 -6.98 14.07 -5.10
CA ARG A 51 -6.72 15.29 -5.90
C ARG A 51 -6.45 15.01 -7.37
N ALA A 52 -5.90 13.85 -7.70
CA ALA A 52 -5.69 13.39 -9.07
C ALA A 52 -6.97 12.84 -9.72
N GLY A 53 -8.10 12.79 -9.00
CA GLY A 53 -9.39 12.29 -9.50
C GLY A 53 -9.53 10.77 -9.47
N VAL A 54 -8.67 10.06 -8.73
CA VAL A 54 -8.75 8.60 -8.57
C VAL A 54 -9.92 8.24 -7.65
N ASN A 55 -10.69 7.22 -8.02
CA ASN A 55 -11.69 6.62 -7.14
C ASN A 55 -11.02 5.74 -6.07
N VAL A 56 -10.46 6.38 -5.03
CA VAL A 56 -9.79 5.69 -3.92
C VAL A 56 -10.72 4.72 -3.17
N PRO A 57 -11.99 5.08 -2.86
CA PRO A 57 -12.92 4.14 -2.26
C PRO A 57 -13.12 2.86 -3.10
N GLY A 58 -13.31 3.00 -4.41
CA GLY A 58 -13.45 1.85 -5.31
C GLY A 58 -12.18 0.99 -5.39
N LEU A 59 -11.01 1.62 -5.36
CA LEU A 59 -9.73 0.92 -5.33
C LEU A 59 -9.55 0.09 -4.05
N LEU A 60 -9.93 0.64 -2.89
CA LEU A 60 -9.88 -0.08 -1.61
C LEU A 60 -10.93 -1.20 -1.50
N GLN A 61 -12.04 -1.09 -2.22
CA GLN A 61 -13.08 -2.14 -2.26
C GLN A 61 -12.69 -3.31 -3.16
N ALA A 62 -11.90 -3.06 -4.21
CA ALA A 62 -11.46 -4.07 -5.17
C ALA A 62 -10.22 -4.86 -4.71
N ALA A 63 -9.65 -4.49 -3.56
CA ALA A 63 -8.43 -5.06 -2.99
C ALA A 63 -8.72 -5.96 -1.79
#